data_AF-A0A951SPA5-F1
#
_entry.id   AF-A0A951SPA5-F1
#
_cell.length_a   1.000
_cell.length_b   1.000
_cell.length_c   1.000
_cell.angle_alpha   90.00
_cell.angle_beta   90.00
_cell.angle_gamma   90.00
#
_symmetry.space_group_name_H-M   'P 1'
#
loop_
_entity.id
_entity.type
_entity.pdbx_description
1 polymer ?
#
loop_
_entity_poly.entity_id
_entity_poly.type
_entity_poly.pdbx_seq_one_letter_code
_entity_poly.pdbx_strand_id
1 'polypeptide(L)'
;MTEDILKNLKDDVLKTGFATEMIAASLMREAGWIALDHTYYIDKDENKGREIDIIAIKIATQENEKKRISVNLGLAVEIKRVISKPWIVFTSPMHSEFQISGLFLTSLSRLHFEEIWFSQLYENHRINHLGRLGRASYQAFEKKDSQRRSDEPYIVPTFGALVSAFKAANEIHGHFSNANQRALRDGGKKPMK
;
A
#
# COMPACT_ATOMS: atom_id res chain seq x y z
N MET A 1 5.36 20.91 36.63
CA MET A 1 4.60 21.52 35.53
C MET A 1 5.04 20.99 34.16
N THR A 2 6.33 21.01 33.82
CA THR A 2 6.82 20.48 32.54
C THR A 2 6.63 18.96 32.39
N GLU A 3 6.79 18.20 33.48
CA GLU A 3 6.62 16.74 33.47
C GLU A 3 5.15 16.30 33.31
N ASP A 4 4.21 17.01 33.94
CA ASP A 4 2.77 16.71 33.83
C ASP A 4 2.25 16.98 32.41
N ILE A 5 2.71 18.07 31.79
CA ILE A 5 2.37 18.39 30.40
C ILE A 5 2.95 17.33 29.46
N LEU A 6 4.21 16.93 29.66
CA LEU A 6 4.85 15.89 28.85
C LEU A 6 4.11 14.54 28.97
N LYS A 7 3.70 14.17 30.18
CA LYS A 7 2.92 12.96 30.42
C LYS A 7 1.58 13.02 29.71
N ASN A 8 0.85 14.12 29.84
CA ASN A 8 -0.45 14.30 29.17
C ASN A 8 -0.32 14.25 27.64
N LEU A 9 0.73 14.87 27.08
CA LEU A 9 1.00 14.81 25.64
C LEU A 9 1.29 13.37 25.17
N LYS A 10 2.09 12.61 25.92
CA LYS A 10 2.35 11.20 25.61
C LYS A 10 1.08 10.36 25.67
N ASP A 11 0.31 10.51 26.73
CA ASP A 11 -0.95 9.78 26.91
C ASP A 11 -1.95 10.12 25.82
N ASP A 12 -1.95 11.34 25.30
CA ASP A 12 -2.83 11.76 24.21
C ASP A 12 -2.38 11.23 22.84
N VAL A 13 -1.09 11.36 22.50
CA VAL A 13 -0.52 10.77 21.27
C VAL A 13 -0.74 9.26 21.24
N LEU A 14 -0.61 8.58 22.38
CA LEU A 14 -0.86 7.14 22.50
C LEU A 14 -2.33 6.74 22.35
N LYS A 15 -3.28 7.68 22.30
CA LYS A 15 -4.68 7.38 21.91
C LYS A 15 -4.88 7.40 20.40
N THR A 16 -3.98 8.03 19.66
CA THR A 16 -4.03 8.11 18.19
C THR A 16 -3.55 6.82 17.50
N GLY A 17 -3.63 6.80 16.17
CA GLY A 17 -3.04 5.77 15.31
C GLY A 17 -1.53 5.92 15.12
N PHE A 18 -0.98 7.13 15.27
CA PHE A 18 0.40 7.50 14.91
C PHE A 18 1.46 6.59 15.52
N ALA A 19 1.34 6.27 16.81
CA ALA A 19 2.31 5.38 17.46
C ALA A 19 2.34 3.99 16.80
N THR A 20 1.19 3.48 16.37
CA THR A 20 1.09 2.18 15.67
C THR A 20 1.67 2.28 14.26
N GLU A 21 1.41 3.38 13.57
CA GLU A 21 1.95 3.67 12.23
C GLU A 21 3.48 3.75 12.25
N MET A 22 4.06 4.49 13.20
CA MET A 22 5.51 4.61 13.38
C MET A 22 6.17 3.26 13.71
N ILE A 23 5.54 2.44 14.57
CA ILE A 23 6.03 1.09 14.89
C ILE A 23 6.05 0.22 13.62
N ALA A 24 4.96 0.21 12.84
CA ALA A 24 4.89 -0.55 11.62
C ALA A 24 5.93 -0.10 10.57
N ALA A 25 6.16 1.22 10.45
CA ALA A 25 7.21 1.77 9.59
C ALA A 25 8.61 1.32 10.04
N SER A 26 8.88 1.29 11.35
CA SER A 26 10.13 0.75 11.90
C SER A 26 10.33 -0.72 11.52
N LEU A 27 9.30 -1.55 11.72
CA LEU A 27 9.35 -2.98 11.39
C LEU A 27 9.62 -3.22 9.89
N MET A 28 9.05 -2.38 9.01
CA MET A 28 9.37 -2.46 7.58
C MET A 28 10.82 -2.10 7.28
N ARG A 29 11.34 -1.02 7.90
CA ARG A 29 12.76 -0.63 7.76
C ARG A 29 13.70 -1.72 8.25
N GLU A 30 13.41 -2.31 9.40
CA GLU A 30 14.15 -3.45 9.95
C GLU A 30 14.11 -4.68 9.03
N ALA A 31 13.01 -4.89 8.31
CA ALA A 31 12.88 -5.94 7.28
C ALA A 31 13.53 -5.60 5.92
N GLY A 32 14.29 -4.50 5.85
CA GLY A 32 15.05 -4.07 4.68
C GLY A 32 14.20 -3.37 3.61
N TRP A 33 13.06 -2.80 3.98
CA TRP A 33 12.27 -1.93 3.11
C TRP A 33 12.68 -0.47 3.29
N ILE A 34 12.63 0.30 2.21
CA ILE A 34 12.60 1.76 2.28
C ILE A 34 11.16 2.14 2.64
N ALA A 35 10.90 2.53 3.88
CA ALA A 35 9.57 2.92 4.33
C ALA A 35 9.48 4.44 4.54
N LEU A 36 8.51 5.06 3.88
CA LEU A 36 8.13 6.47 3.99
C LEU A 36 6.77 6.51 4.70
N ASP A 37 6.73 7.07 5.90
CA ASP A 37 5.50 7.27 6.65
C ASP A 37 4.81 8.59 6.28
N HIS A 38 3.48 8.65 6.45
CA HIS A 38 2.68 9.88 6.35
C HIS A 38 2.79 10.59 4.98
N THR A 39 2.82 9.81 3.88
CA THR A 39 3.06 10.38 2.55
C THR A 39 1.80 11.05 1.99
N TYR A 40 1.91 12.32 1.63
CA TYR A 40 0.82 13.10 1.05
C TYR A 40 0.65 12.86 -0.45
N TYR A 41 -0.60 12.77 -0.91
CA TYR A 41 -0.96 12.76 -2.33
C TYR A 41 -2.27 13.52 -2.60
N ILE A 42 -2.50 13.86 -3.86
CA ILE A 42 -3.77 14.45 -4.31
C ILE A 42 -4.64 13.35 -4.92
N ASP A 43 -5.79 13.08 -4.29
CA ASP A 43 -6.82 12.24 -4.87
C ASP A 43 -7.45 12.95 -6.06
N LYS A 44 -7.17 12.46 -7.27
CA LYS A 44 -7.59 13.11 -8.53
C LYS A 44 -9.10 13.06 -8.75
N ASP A 45 -9.79 12.08 -8.15
CA ASP A 45 -11.24 11.95 -8.30
C ASP A 45 -11.97 13.03 -7.49
N GLU A 46 -11.44 13.37 -6.32
CA GLU A 46 -12.05 14.34 -5.39
C GLU A 46 -11.35 15.70 -5.35
N ASN A 47 -10.17 15.81 -5.99
CA ASN A 47 -9.25 16.93 -5.90
C ASN A 47 -8.93 17.33 -4.44
N LYS A 48 -8.70 16.34 -3.58
CA LYS A 48 -8.40 16.53 -2.15
C LYS A 48 -7.05 15.96 -1.78
N GLY A 49 -6.37 16.66 -0.88
CA GLY A 49 -5.20 16.14 -0.20
C GLY A 49 -5.57 14.93 0.66
N ARG A 50 -4.82 13.84 0.50
CA ARG A 50 -4.90 12.64 1.31
C ARG A 50 -3.51 12.24 1.78
N GLU A 51 -3.47 11.45 2.83
CA GLU A 51 -2.25 10.91 3.39
C GLU A 51 -2.31 9.39 3.34
N ILE A 52 -1.16 8.77 3.16
CA ILE A 52 -0.96 7.32 3.19
C ILE A 52 -0.10 7.04 4.40
N ASP A 53 -0.57 6.14 5.26
CA ASP A 53 0.11 5.85 6.50
C ASP A 53 1.55 5.39 6.24
N ILE A 54 1.77 4.44 5.31
CA ILE A 54 3.11 4.02 4.89
C ILE A 54 3.17 3.69 3.39
N ILE A 55 4.22 4.18 2.73
CA ILE A 55 4.72 3.68 1.45
C ILE A 55 6.00 2.89 1.70
N ALA A 56 6.01 1.60 1.36
CA ALA A 56 7.18 0.76 1.50
C ALA A 56 7.69 0.27 0.15
N ILE A 57 8.99 0.43 -0.10
CA ILE A 57 9.63 0.07 -1.36
C ILE A 57 10.76 -0.91 -1.08
N LYS A 58 10.77 -2.03 -1.78
CA LYS A 58 11.88 -2.98 -1.81
C LYS A 58 12.47 -3.05 -3.20
N ILE A 59 13.78 -2.86 -3.28
CA ILE A 59 14.51 -2.82 -4.54
C ILE A 59 15.43 -4.03 -4.58
N ALA A 60 15.27 -4.88 -5.57
CA ALA A 60 16.22 -5.93 -5.90
C ALA A 60 16.93 -5.53 -7.19
N THR A 61 18.27 -5.46 -7.18
CA THR A 61 19.06 -5.16 -8.37
C THR A 61 20.05 -6.28 -8.62
N GLN A 62 20.13 -6.73 -9.86
CA GLN A 62 21.15 -7.64 -10.34
C GLN A 62 21.85 -7.01 -11.53
N GLU A 63 23.18 -7.06 -11.55
CA GLU A 63 23.97 -6.50 -12.64
C GLU A 63 25.11 -7.44 -13.05
N ASN A 64 25.50 -7.33 -14.32
CA ASN A 64 26.72 -7.88 -14.89
C ASN A 64 27.42 -6.80 -15.72
N GLU A 65 28.53 -7.14 -16.37
CA GLU A 65 29.35 -6.21 -17.15
C GLU A 65 28.59 -5.45 -18.27
N LYS A 66 27.45 -5.98 -18.74
CA LYS A 66 26.70 -5.46 -19.89
C LYS A 66 25.32 -4.93 -19.55
N LYS A 67 24.71 -5.39 -18.46
CA LYS A 67 23.31 -5.11 -18.12
C LYS A 67 23.12 -4.98 -16.62
N ARG A 68 22.24 -4.06 -16.24
CA ARG A 68 21.70 -3.90 -14.89
C ARG A 68 20.19 -4.02 -14.96
N ILE A 69 19.62 -4.91 -14.14
CA ILE A 69 18.19 -5.13 -14.00
C ILE A 69 17.80 -4.79 -12.57
N SER A 70 16.81 -3.93 -12.40
CA SER A 70 16.23 -3.61 -11.10
C SER A 70 14.74 -3.93 -11.09
N VAL A 71 14.30 -4.63 -10.05
CA VAL A 71 12.90 -4.90 -9.74
C VAL A 71 12.53 -4.09 -8.50
N ASN A 72 11.52 -3.23 -8.61
CA ASN A 72 10.99 -2.45 -7.51
C ASN A 72 9.63 -3.01 -7.10
N LEU A 73 9.48 -3.40 -5.84
CA LEU A 73 8.22 -3.77 -5.24
C LEU A 73 7.76 -2.63 -4.33
N GLY A 74 6.68 -1.95 -4.71
CA GLY A 74 6.05 -0.91 -3.89
C GLY A 74 4.80 -1.43 -3.20
N LEU A 75 4.63 -1.05 -1.93
CA LEU A 75 3.43 -1.29 -1.12
C LEU A 75 2.90 0.04 -0.63
N ALA A 76 1.60 0.28 -0.83
CA ALA A 76 0.85 1.27 -0.08
C ALA A 76 0.15 0.56 1.07
N VAL A 77 0.41 0.99 2.30
CA VAL A 77 -0.07 0.34 3.51
C VAL A 77 -0.86 1.33 4.33
N GLU A 78 -2.11 0.97 4.60
CA GLU A 78 -2.99 1.68 5.53
C GLU A 78 -3.03 0.90 6.85
N ILE A 79 -2.92 1.61 7.95
CA ILE A 79 -2.91 1.09 9.31
C ILE A 79 -4.11 1.65 10.04
N LYS A 80 -4.88 0.75 10.66
CA LYS A 80 -6.04 1.14 11.44
C LYS A 80 -5.98 0.47 12.79
N ARG A 81 -5.79 1.30 13.83
CA ARG A 81 -5.87 0.85 15.21
C ARG A 81 -7.32 0.83 15.66
N VAL A 82 -7.76 -0.34 16.14
CA VAL A 82 -9.11 -0.55 16.64
C VAL A 82 -9.06 -0.68 18.16
N ILE A 83 -9.56 0.32 18.88
CA ILE A 83 -9.55 0.33 20.35
C ILE A 83 -10.91 -0.10 20.93
N SER A 84 -12.02 0.27 20.29
CA SER A 84 -13.37 0.12 20.87
C SER A 84 -14.41 -0.56 19.98
N LYS A 85 -14.14 -0.74 18.68
CA LYS A 85 -15.13 -1.22 17.70
C LYS A 85 -14.57 -2.36 16.85
N PRO A 86 -14.73 -3.63 17.27
CA PRO A 86 -14.07 -4.76 16.63
C PRO A 86 -14.47 -4.89 15.17
N TRP A 87 -13.51 -5.35 14.37
CA TRP A 87 -13.70 -5.64 12.96
C TRP A 87 -13.92 -7.14 12.78
N ILE A 88 -14.94 -7.47 12.00
CA ILE A 88 -15.22 -8.83 11.57
C ILE A 88 -14.86 -8.89 10.09
N VAL A 89 -13.93 -9.75 9.71
CA VAL A 89 -13.57 -10.00 8.31
C VAL A 89 -14.19 -11.34 7.89
N PHE A 90 -15.10 -11.29 6.94
CA PHE A 90 -15.68 -12.49 6.34
C PHE A 90 -14.69 -13.04 5.31
N THR A 91 -14.32 -14.30 5.48
CA THR A 91 -13.34 -14.97 4.64
C THR A 91 -13.96 -16.15 3.91
N SER A 92 -13.51 -16.43 2.70
CA SER A 92 -13.83 -17.66 1.97
C SER A 92 -12.57 -18.50 1.77
N PRO A 93 -12.66 -19.82 1.61
CA PRO A 93 -11.55 -20.60 1.07
C PRO A 93 -11.04 -19.98 -0.23
N MET A 94 -9.74 -20.09 -0.46
CA MET A 94 -9.17 -19.77 -1.75
C MET A 94 -9.38 -21.00 -2.65
N HIS A 95 -10.33 -20.91 -3.58
CA HIS A 95 -10.55 -21.98 -4.56
C HIS A 95 -9.47 -21.93 -5.64
N SER A 96 -9.12 -23.09 -6.22
CA SER A 96 -8.14 -23.19 -7.32
C SER A 96 -8.51 -22.34 -8.54
N GLU A 97 -9.79 -22.04 -8.72
CA GLU A 97 -10.31 -21.20 -9.80
C GLU A 97 -10.21 -19.70 -9.53
N PHE A 98 -9.81 -19.28 -8.32
CA PHE A 98 -9.45 -17.89 -8.09
C PHE A 98 -8.21 -17.60 -8.92
N GLN A 99 -8.43 -17.05 -10.11
CA GLN A 99 -7.40 -16.45 -10.92
C GLN A 99 -6.85 -15.27 -10.13
N ILE A 100 -5.79 -15.53 -9.37
CA ILE A 100 -5.06 -14.53 -8.59
C ILE A 100 -4.59 -13.40 -9.50
N SER A 101 -4.43 -13.64 -10.81
CA SER A 101 -4.24 -12.60 -11.82
C SER A 101 -5.27 -11.46 -11.74
N GLY A 102 -6.51 -11.71 -11.33
CA GLY A 102 -7.53 -10.67 -11.13
C GLY A 102 -7.32 -9.78 -9.90
N LEU A 103 -6.45 -10.16 -8.96
CA LEU A 103 -6.07 -9.36 -7.79
C LEU A 103 -4.88 -8.43 -8.08
N PHE A 104 -4.20 -8.63 -9.21
CA PHE A 104 -3.07 -7.81 -9.62
C PHE A 104 -3.48 -7.00 -10.85
N LEU A 105 -3.67 -5.70 -10.68
CA LEU A 105 -3.80 -4.80 -11.82
C LEU A 105 -2.40 -4.58 -12.41
N THR A 106 -1.96 -5.48 -13.29
CA THR A 106 -0.69 -5.31 -13.98
C THR A 106 -0.86 -4.31 -15.12
N SER A 107 -0.57 -3.04 -14.90
CA SER A 107 -0.33 -2.09 -15.99
C SER A 107 1.05 -2.36 -16.58
N LEU A 108 1.10 -3.35 -17.47
CA LEU A 108 2.32 -3.75 -18.17
C LEU A 108 2.72 -2.65 -19.16
N SER A 109 3.64 -1.79 -18.76
CA SER A 109 4.31 -0.88 -19.69
C SER A 109 5.73 -1.39 -19.95
N ARG A 110 5.97 -1.81 -21.20
CA ARG A 110 7.31 -2.09 -21.77
C ARG A 110 8.08 -3.29 -21.19
N LEU A 111 7.39 -4.38 -20.83
CA LEU A 111 8.07 -5.65 -20.59
C LEU A 111 8.21 -6.44 -21.90
N HIS A 112 9.41 -6.94 -22.19
CA HIS A 112 9.59 -7.99 -23.18
C HIS A 112 8.97 -9.27 -22.61
N PHE A 113 7.76 -9.60 -23.08
CA PHE A 113 6.93 -10.71 -22.60
C PHE A 113 7.63 -12.09 -22.69
N GLU A 114 8.70 -12.19 -23.46
CA GLU A 114 9.43 -13.44 -23.69
C GLU A 114 10.36 -13.82 -22.51
N GLU A 115 10.66 -12.91 -21.58
CA GLU A 115 11.68 -13.14 -20.53
C GLU A 115 11.12 -13.30 -19.11
N ILE A 116 9.85 -12.98 -18.83
CA ILE A 116 9.25 -13.14 -17.48
C ILE A 116 7.99 -13.99 -17.55
N TRP A 117 8.10 -15.24 -17.12
CA TRP A 117 6.97 -16.13 -16.94
C TRP A 117 6.24 -15.75 -15.66
N PHE A 118 5.28 -14.83 -15.77
CA PHE A 118 4.46 -14.37 -14.64
C PHE A 118 3.79 -15.53 -13.89
N SER A 119 3.46 -16.63 -14.57
CA SER A 119 2.98 -17.85 -13.93
C SER A 119 3.91 -18.32 -12.80
N GLN A 120 5.23 -18.25 -12.99
CA GLN A 120 6.22 -18.63 -11.97
C GLN A 120 6.25 -17.63 -10.80
N LEU A 121 6.06 -16.34 -11.06
CA LEU A 121 5.91 -15.35 -9.97
C LEU A 121 4.67 -15.66 -9.15
N TYR A 122 3.56 -16.01 -9.79
CA TYR A 122 2.32 -16.40 -9.11
C TYR A 122 2.47 -17.70 -8.33
N GLU A 123 2.99 -18.76 -8.95
CA GLU A 123 3.23 -20.07 -8.33
C GLU A 123 4.03 -19.96 -7.03
N ASN A 124 5.04 -19.10 -7.02
CA ASN A 124 5.89 -18.86 -5.85
C ASN A 124 5.38 -17.75 -4.92
N HIS A 125 4.29 -17.07 -5.26
CA HIS A 125 3.76 -15.99 -4.45
C HIS A 125 3.09 -16.54 -3.19
N ARG A 126 3.40 -15.96 -2.02
CA ARG A 126 2.83 -16.43 -0.73
C ARG A 126 1.31 -16.41 -0.67
N ILE A 127 0.66 -15.61 -1.52
CA ILE A 127 -0.81 -15.59 -1.64
C ILE A 127 -1.37 -16.95 -2.08
N ASN A 128 -0.63 -17.72 -2.89
CA ASN A 128 -1.02 -19.09 -3.30
C ASN A 128 -1.06 -20.07 -2.12
N HIS A 129 -0.37 -19.75 -1.03
CA HIS A 129 -0.34 -20.58 0.18
C HIS A 129 -1.33 -20.09 1.24
N LEU A 130 -2.08 -19.01 0.99
CA LEU A 130 -3.13 -18.58 1.90
C LEU A 130 -4.35 -19.48 1.73
N GLY A 131 -4.77 -20.12 2.81
CA GLY A 131 -5.97 -20.98 2.79
C GLY A 131 -7.28 -20.22 2.62
N ARG A 132 -7.29 -18.90 2.90
CA ARG A 132 -8.50 -18.09 2.92
C ARG A 132 -8.24 -16.65 2.45
N LEU A 133 -9.23 -16.05 1.79
CA LEU A 133 -9.21 -14.66 1.36
C LEU A 133 -10.34 -13.88 2.04
N GLY A 134 -10.03 -12.68 2.55
CA GLY A 134 -11.03 -11.74 3.04
C GLY A 134 -11.88 -11.19 1.89
N ARG A 135 -13.19 -11.18 2.04
CA ARG A 135 -14.16 -10.77 1.00
C ARG A 135 -14.94 -9.53 1.36
N ALA A 136 -15.34 -9.48 2.62
CA ALA A 136 -16.12 -8.42 3.17
C ALA A 136 -15.68 -8.20 4.61
N SER A 137 -16.10 -7.07 5.14
CA SER A 137 -15.79 -6.68 6.50
C SER A 137 -16.98 -5.95 7.10
N TYR A 138 -17.11 -6.06 8.40
CA TYR A 138 -18.15 -5.41 9.18
C TYR A 138 -17.51 -4.83 10.45
N GLN A 139 -17.85 -3.58 10.77
CA GLN A 139 -17.45 -2.97 12.03
C GLN A 139 -18.61 -3.05 13.01
N ALA A 140 -18.45 -3.87 14.06
CA ALA A 140 -19.49 -4.03 15.06
C ALA A 140 -19.56 -2.82 16.00
N PHE A 141 -20.76 -2.58 16.55
CA PHE A 141 -21.05 -1.53 17.54
C PHE A 141 -20.75 -0.09 17.05
N GLU A 142 -20.70 0.11 15.74
CA GLU A 142 -20.76 1.45 15.18
C GLU A 142 -22.15 2.03 15.47
N LYS A 143 -22.22 3.00 16.39
CA LYS A 143 -23.45 3.78 16.57
C LYS A 143 -23.81 4.34 15.20
N LYS A 144 -25.02 4.05 14.70
CA LYS A 144 -25.58 4.79 13.56
C LYS A 144 -25.56 6.26 14.00
N ASP A 145 -24.67 7.06 13.42
CA ASP A 145 -24.76 8.50 13.61
C ASP A 145 -26.17 8.91 13.18
N SER A 146 -26.90 9.53 14.10
CA SER A 146 -28.26 10.03 13.89
C SER A 146 -28.34 11.11 12.80
N GLN A 147 -27.22 11.47 12.18
CA GLN A 147 -27.09 12.40 11.07
C GLN A 147 -26.89 11.73 9.69
N ARG A 148 -26.76 10.40 9.61
CA ARG A 148 -26.68 9.73 8.30
C ARG A 148 -28.04 9.79 7.61
N ARG A 149 -28.09 10.42 6.43
CA ARG A 149 -29.24 10.30 5.53
C ARG A 149 -29.39 8.83 5.13
N SER A 150 -30.64 8.35 5.03
CA SER A 150 -30.97 6.98 4.65
C SER A 150 -30.41 6.55 3.29
N ASP A 151 -29.96 7.52 2.50
CA ASP A 151 -29.67 7.37 1.07
C ASP A 151 -28.16 7.27 0.82
N GLU A 152 -27.31 7.48 1.84
CA GLU A 152 -25.86 7.33 1.72
C GLU A 152 -25.44 5.86 1.85
N PRO A 153 -24.65 5.31 0.89
CA PRO A 153 -24.18 3.94 0.95
C PRO A 153 -23.31 3.74 2.19
N TYR A 154 -23.54 2.61 2.89
CA TYR A 154 -22.72 2.22 4.04
C TYR A 154 -21.31 1.86 3.56
N ILE A 155 -20.40 2.84 3.55
CA ILE A 155 -18.99 2.59 3.29
C ILE A 155 -18.38 2.03 4.58
N VAL A 156 -18.04 0.74 4.55
CA VAL A 156 -17.29 0.13 5.64
C VAL A 156 -15.91 0.81 5.68
N PRO A 157 -15.44 1.32 6.83
CA PRO A 157 -14.17 2.07 6.91
C PRO A 157 -12.95 1.32 6.35
N THR A 158 -12.98 -0.01 6.40
CA THR A 158 -12.02 -0.92 5.76
C THR A 158 -12.03 -0.85 4.23
N PHE A 159 -13.19 -0.68 3.60
CA PHE A 159 -13.26 -0.49 2.15
C PHE A 159 -12.71 0.87 1.75
N GLY A 160 -12.99 1.92 2.54
CA GLY A 160 -12.35 3.22 2.39
C GLY A 160 -10.82 3.14 2.50
N ALA A 161 -10.31 2.43 3.51
CA ALA A 161 -8.88 2.16 3.68
C ALA A 161 -8.26 1.43 2.47
N LEU A 162 -8.93 0.39 1.97
CA LEU A 162 -8.47 -0.37 0.79
C LEU A 162 -8.46 0.50 -0.48
N VAL A 163 -9.49 1.32 -0.69
CA VAL A 163 -9.56 2.24 -1.82
C VAL A 163 -8.45 3.29 -1.73
N SER A 164 -8.22 3.86 -0.54
CA SER A 164 -7.12 4.80 -0.31
C SER A 164 -5.76 4.15 -0.61
N ALA A 165 -5.50 2.94 -0.10
CA ALA A 165 -4.27 2.20 -0.37
C ALA A 165 -4.12 1.86 -1.86
N PHE A 166 -5.21 1.56 -2.56
CA PHE A 166 -5.17 1.29 -4.00
C PHE A 166 -4.87 2.57 -4.81
N LYS A 167 -5.51 3.69 -4.49
CA LYS A 167 -5.24 4.99 -5.12
C LYS A 167 -3.80 5.42 -4.90
N ALA A 168 -3.31 5.24 -3.68
CA ALA A 168 -1.92 5.44 -3.31
C ALA A 168 -0.95 4.58 -4.14
N ALA A 169 -1.24 3.29 -4.29
CA ALA A 169 -0.45 2.38 -5.12
C ALA A 169 -0.38 2.85 -6.59
N ASN A 170 -1.48 3.37 -7.14
CA ASN A 170 -1.49 3.95 -8.49
C ASN A 170 -0.62 5.21 -8.59
N GLU A 171 -0.60 6.08 -7.57
CA GLU A 171 0.27 7.25 -7.56
C GLU A 171 1.75 6.86 -7.47
N ILE A 172 2.08 5.89 -6.60
CA ILE A 172 3.43 5.29 -6.52
C ILE A 172 3.85 4.74 -7.89
N HIS A 173 2.96 4.01 -8.57
CA HIS A 173 3.22 3.51 -9.92
C HIS A 173 3.54 4.65 -10.89
N GLY A 174 2.78 5.74 -10.85
CA GLY A 174 3.02 6.94 -11.66
C GLY A 174 4.40 7.57 -11.40
N HIS A 175 4.85 7.62 -10.15
CA HIS A 175 6.18 8.10 -9.81
C HIS A 175 7.28 7.21 -10.40
N PHE A 176 7.16 5.89 -10.27
CA PHE A 176 8.14 4.96 -10.84
C PHE A 176 8.17 5.00 -12.38
N SER A 177 7.01 5.09 -13.04
CA SER A 177 6.94 5.15 -14.50
C SER A 177 7.58 6.44 -15.05
N ASN A 178 7.38 7.57 -14.36
CA ASN A 178 7.90 8.87 -14.81
C ASN A 178 9.41 9.03 -14.54
N ALA A 179 9.91 8.50 -13.41
CA ALA A 179 11.34 8.53 -13.10
C ALA A 179 12.17 7.74 -14.12
N ASN A 180 11.69 6.55 -14.52
CA ASN A 180 12.37 5.71 -15.51
C ASN A 180 12.37 6.29 -16.93
N GLN A 181 11.36 7.10 -17.29
CA GLN A 181 11.33 7.77 -18.60
C GLN A 181 12.37 8.88 -18.72
N ARG A 182 12.72 9.57 -17.62
CA ARG A 182 13.79 10.59 -17.63
C ARG A 182 15.16 9.96 -17.83
N ALA A 183 15.47 8.90 -17.08
CA ALA A 183 16.75 8.20 -17.20
C ALA A 183 17.00 7.62 -18.61
N LEU A 184 15.97 7.11 -19.28
CA LEU A 184 16.06 6.64 -20.67
C LEU A 184 16.19 7.78 -21.69
N ARG A 185 15.64 8.97 -21.43
CA ARG A 185 15.83 10.15 -22.28
C ARG A 185 17.24 10.72 -22.17
N ASP A 186 17.81 10.74 -20.97
CA ASP A 186 19.08 11.40 -20.70
C ASP A 186 20.29 10.48 -20.93
N GLY A 187 20.11 9.15 -20.81
CA GLY A 187 21.14 8.14 -21.13
C GLY A 187 21.50 8.00 -22.62
N GLY A 188 20.79 8.70 -23.51
CA GLY A 188 21.08 8.74 -24.96
C GLY A 188 22.08 9.81 -25.39
N LYS A 189 22.47 10.75 -24.52
CA LYS A 189 23.52 11.73 -24.83
C LYS A 189 24.87 11.19 -24.40
N LYS A 190 25.59 10.54 -25.33
CA LYS A 190 27.04 10.39 -25.19
C LYS A 190 27.65 11.79 -24.96
N PRO A 191 28.56 11.96 -24.00
CA PRO A 191 29.35 13.19 -23.95
C PRO A 191 30.11 13.29 -25.28
N MET A 192 29.85 14.36 -26.03
CA MET A 192 30.71 14.75 -27.15
C MET A 192 32.07 15.09 -26.55
N LYS A 193 33.04 14.21 -26.78
CA LYS A 193 34.46 14.57 -26.71
C LYS A 193 34.85 15.21 -28.03
#